data_AF-A0A257L528-F1
#
_entry.id   AF-A0A257L528-F1
#
_cell.length_a   1.000
_cell.length_b   1.000
_cell.length_c   1.000
_cell.angle_alpha   90.00
_cell.angle_beta   90.00
_cell.angle_gamma   90.00
#
_symmetry.space_group_name_H-M   'P 1'
#
loop_
_entity.id
_entity.type
_entity.pdbx_description
1 polymer ?
#
loop_
_entity_poly.entity_id
_entity_poly.type
_entity_poly.pdbx_seq_one_letter_code
_entity_poly.pdbx_strand_id
1 'polypeptide(L)'
;MDKITPPSITNSLEIVLYKQKLFDSNSIQELQFALSYLQINFPSKPSQIIELHNALLFILAYPANETVFKLANQLLSCLVERVSRAVKKDPNAFYNSGITGSQVCAQFGLLLNQYLLNENLETCELAGIDGDNTDLVSKLTYTLDSVEQELMPGHAGYFKNWKKRYLPNVNTKNKLLNYYVHASLQMDASISHRESVFAGFQVFTQFSLDQKLLGLSTGRLPFGKPYLHINGIQKKCSVEEVLAFGKPKQLKLEPNDKSTLVRLARGSMASLLRETDTFTYCQEHETELFDMGNGISIALYYMIPEQKFALQSYVGYLLFKNGLPMAYGGCWITAFQAAFGVNVLPPYRGGESSLVVAQLLRLYKSRFNIYQFTVDPYQIGQGNSDGIKSGAFWFYYKLGFRPMQANLAQLAEEEMAKMMSDKTYRTPTKTLVILADADIYLQLKAGQKYIPLLPLSDKISEHVSHYFGGNRAKALQVAQKKYAKIFGKKLPSSSFLNRLLVFIDALGAFEKLNQAVLEKVCQAYQLKAENEAKAHAELQGLKAFWKLID
;
A
#
# COMPACT_ATOMS: atom_id res chain seq x y z
N MET A 1 52.91 11.97 0.64
CA MET A 1 52.33 10.78 -0.02
C MET A 1 52.03 9.78 1.07
N ASP A 2 50.87 9.92 1.70
CA ASP A 2 50.45 8.96 2.73
C ASP A 2 50.07 7.65 2.04
N LYS A 3 50.69 6.56 2.50
CA LYS A 3 50.46 5.21 1.99
C LYS A 3 49.01 4.83 2.28
N ILE A 4 48.17 4.85 1.25
CA ILE A 4 46.82 4.29 1.31
C ILE A 4 46.98 2.79 1.54
N THR A 5 46.75 2.36 2.78
CA THR A 5 46.56 0.95 3.14
C THR A 5 45.52 0.37 2.17
N PRO A 6 45.74 -0.82 1.57
CA PRO A 6 44.73 -1.41 0.71
C PRO A 6 43.40 -1.47 1.47
N PRO A 7 42.29 -1.01 0.87
CA PRO A 7 41.02 -0.98 1.57
C PRO A 7 40.66 -2.40 2.04
N SER A 8 40.18 -2.54 3.28
CA SER A 8 39.56 -3.78 3.73
C SER A 8 38.10 -3.82 3.27
N ILE A 9 37.50 -5.00 3.19
CA ILE A 9 36.07 -5.17 2.89
C ILE A 9 35.22 -4.31 3.85
N THR A 10 35.56 -4.33 5.13
CA THR A 10 34.86 -3.57 6.18
C THR A 10 34.95 -2.06 5.92
N ASN A 11 36.15 -1.54 5.65
CA ASN A 11 36.33 -0.10 5.40
C ASN A 11 35.58 0.34 4.13
N SER A 12 35.61 -0.47 3.06
CA SER A 12 34.86 -0.16 1.83
C SER A 12 33.35 -0.18 2.06
N LEU A 13 32.85 -1.11 2.88
CA LEU A 13 31.42 -1.13 3.24
C LEU A 13 31.03 0.11 4.05
N GLU A 14 31.82 0.50 5.04
CA GLU A 14 31.60 1.72 5.83
C GLU A 14 31.58 2.97 4.93
N ILE A 15 32.49 3.06 3.96
CA ILE A 15 32.50 4.12 2.95
C ILE A 15 31.18 4.13 2.18
N VAL A 16 30.71 2.99 1.68
CA VAL A 16 29.42 2.90 0.95
C VAL A 16 28.26 3.36 1.84
N LEU A 17 28.17 2.86 3.08
CA LEU A 17 27.08 3.17 4.00
C LEU A 17 27.03 4.64 4.41
N TYR A 18 28.19 5.28 4.60
CA TYR A 18 28.29 6.67 5.03
C TYR A 18 28.21 7.64 3.85
N LYS A 19 28.96 7.38 2.76
CA LYS A 19 29.13 8.30 1.64
C LYS A 19 27.99 8.25 0.61
N GLN A 20 27.10 7.25 0.65
CA GLN A 20 25.92 7.20 -0.24
C GLN A 20 25.01 8.45 -0.19
N LYS A 21 25.12 9.28 0.88
CA LYS A 21 24.34 10.53 1.05
C LYS A 21 25.17 11.80 0.83
N LEU A 22 26.45 11.68 0.49
CA LEU A 22 27.37 12.80 0.30
C LEU A 22 27.68 12.96 -1.19
N PHE A 23 27.51 14.18 -1.70
CA PHE A 23 27.55 14.50 -3.13
C PHE A 23 28.72 15.44 -3.49
N ASP A 24 29.65 15.65 -2.56
CA ASP A 24 30.91 16.34 -2.87
C ASP A 24 31.84 15.44 -3.69
N SER A 25 32.72 16.06 -4.48
CA SER A 25 33.58 15.34 -5.44
C SER A 25 34.48 14.28 -4.78
N ASN A 26 35.00 14.55 -3.58
CA ASN A 26 35.86 13.60 -2.88
C ASN A 26 35.07 12.36 -2.42
N SER A 27 33.92 12.58 -1.78
CA SER A 27 33.03 11.49 -1.37
C SER A 27 32.56 10.64 -2.54
N ILE A 28 32.29 11.24 -3.71
CA ILE A 28 31.91 10.50 -4.93
C ILE A 28 33.06 9.61 -5.42
N GLN A 29 34.30 10.10 -5.42
CA GLN A 29 35.47 9.32 -5.84
C GLN A 29 35.73 8.15 -4.88
N GLU A 30 35.68 8.41 -3.57
CA GLU A 30 35.80 7.37 -2.54
C GLU A 30 34.71 6.30 -2.70
N LEU A 31 33.46 6.72 -2.97
CA LEU A 31 32.35 5.81 -3.22
C LEU A 31 32.55 4.95 -4.47
N GLN A 32 32.99 5.54 -5.59
CA GLN A 32 33.29 4.79 -6.81
C GLN A 32 34.38 3.74 -6.61
N PHE A 33 35.43 4.10 -5.88
CA PHE A 33 36.51 3.18 -5.53
C PHE A 33 36.00 2.04 -4.64
N ALA A 34 35.22 2.35 -3.60
CA ALA A 34 34.65 1.34 -2.72
C ALA A 34 33.69 0.38 -3.44
N LEU A 35 32.81 0.89 -4.31
CA LEU A 35 31.91 0.06 -5.12
C LEU A 35 32.69 -0.91 -6.03
N SER A 36 33.73 -0.41 -6.70
CA SER A 36 34.59 -1.22 -7.57
C SER A 36 35.36 -2.27 -6.78
N TYR A 37 35.88 -1.91 -5.61
CA TYR A 37 36.61 -2.83 -4.73
C TYR A 37 35.71 -3.96 -4.22
N LEU A 38 34.48 -3.65 -3.77
CA LEU A 38 33.52 -4.62 -3.24
C LEU A 38 32.97 -5.57 -4.31
N GLN A 39 33.00 -5.18 -5.59
CA GLN A 39 32.66 -6.06 -6.70
C GLN A 39 33.61 -7.26 -6.79
N ILE A 40 34.89 -7.03 -6.49
CA ILE A 40 35.94 -8.04 -6.48
C ILE A 40 36.00 -8.72 -5.10
N ASN A 41 36.09 -7.91 -4.04
CA ASN A 41 36.31 -8.30 -2.65
C ASN A 41 35.01 -8.17 -1.85
N PHE A 42 34.12 -9.14 -2.04
CA PHE A 42 32.74 -9.07 -1.56
C PHE A 42 32.61 -9.51 -0.10
N PRO A 43 31.70 -8.90 0.70
CA PRO A 43 31.45 -9.30 2.07
C PRO A 43 30.94 -10.74 2.18
N SER A 44 31.39 -11.47 3.21
CA SER A 44 30.99 -12.86 3.45
C SER A 44 29.86 -13.00 4.48
N LYS A 45 29.71 -12.02 5.38
CA LYS A 45 28.70 -12.06 6.45
C LYS A 45 27.32 -11.65 5.91
N PRO A 46 26.23 -12.39 6.20
CA PRO A 46 24.89 -12.03 5.74
C PRO A 46 24.44 -10.63 6.14
N SER A 47 24.73 -10.18 7.36
CA SER A 47 24.37 -8.83 7.82
C SER A 47 25.00 -7.72 6.97
N GLN A 48 26.28 -7.85 6.65
CA GLN A 48 27.01 -6.91 5.79
C GLN A 48 26.47 -6.90 4.36
N ILE A 49 26.03 -8.05 3.85
CA ILE A 49 25.41 -8.16 2.52
C ILE A 49 24.04 -7.48 2.50
N ILE A 50 23.24 -7.63 3.56
CA ILE A 50 21.93 -6.96 3.69
C ILE A 50 22.10 -5.44 3.78
N GLU A 51 23.08 -4.96 4.56
CA GLU A 51 23.42 -3.54 4.63
C GLU A 51 23.87 -2.99 3.28
N LEU A 52 24.76 -3.71 2.59
CA LEU A 52 25.20 -3.36 1.24
C LEU A 52 24.03 -3.32 0.25
N HIS A 53 23.13 -4.31 0.28
CA HIS A 53 21.94 -4.34 -0.57
C HIS A 53 21.09 -3.07 -0.40
N ASN A 54 20.79 -2.70 0.85
CA ASN A 54 20.00 -1.50 1.13
C ASN A 54 20.70 -0.23 0.65
N ALA A 55 22.02 -0.15 0.81
CA ALA A 55 22.80 0.99 0.35
C ALA A 55 22.83 1.09 -1.19
N LEU A 56 22.95 -0.04 -1.89
CA LEU A 56 22.91 -0.06 -3.35
C LEU A 56 21.54 0.40 -3.88
N LEU A 57 20.43 -0.01 -3.25
CA LEU A 57 19.11 0.50 -3.60
C LEU A 57 19.02 2.02 -3.42
N PHE A 58 19.55 2.56 -2.31
CA PHE A 58 19.60 4.01 -2.09
C PHE A 58 20.43 4.73 -3.16
N ILE A 59 21.63 4.22 -3.46
CA ILE A 59 22.53 4.80 -4.47
C ILE A 59 21.88 4.79 -5.87
N LEU A 60 21.17 3.72 -6.23
CA LEU A 60 20.46 3.63 -7.51
C LEU A 60 19.27 4.59 -7.61
N ALA A 61 18.59 4.84 -6.49
CA ALA A 61 17.53 5.84 -6.41
C ALA A 61 18.10 7.27 -6.48
N TYR A 62 19.30 7.51 -5.94
CA TYR A 62 19.92 8.84 -5.84
C TYR A 62 21.35 8.89 -6.39
N PRO A 63 21.60 8.51 -7.65
CA PRO A 63 22.97 8.44 -8.18
C PRO A 63 23.54 9.84 -8.40
N ALA A 64 24.76 10.09 -7.91
CA ALA A 64 25.44 11.37 -8.14
C ALA A 64 25.86 11.56 -9.62
N ASN A 65 26.23 10.46 -10.29
CA ASN A 65 26.60 10.44 -11.71
C ASN A 65 26.37 9.06 -12.33
N GLU A 66 26.54 8.97 -13.66
CA GLU A 66 26.33 7.72 -14.42
C GLU A 66 27.28 6.59 -13.99
N THR A 67 28.53 6.91 -13.63
CA THR A 67 29.52 5.93 -13.18
C THR A 67 29.08 5.26 -11.88
N VAL A 68 28.66 6.05 -10.88
CA VAL A 68 28.15 5.53 -9.60
C VAL A 68 26.93 4.66 -9.84
N PHE A 69 25.99 5.12 -10.67
CA PHE A 69 24.80 4.35 -11.03
C PHE A 69 25.17 2.98 -11.64
N LYS A 70 26.08 2.99 -12.63
CA LYS A 70 26.53 1.77 -13.33
C LYS A 70 27.21 0.80 -12.37
N LEU A 71 28.15 1.27 -11.55
CA LEU A 71 28.87 0.45 -10.57
C LEU A 71 27.92 -0.16 -9.53
N ALA A 72 27.00 0.65 -8.99
CA ALA A 72 26.01 0.17 -8.03
C ALA A 72 25.09 -0.90 -8.64
N ASN A 73 24.67 -0.70 -9.90
CA ASN A 73 23.80 -1.66 -10.58
C ASN A 73 24.53 -2.99 -10.85
N GLN A 74 25.78 -2.93 -11.29
CA GLN A 74 26.63 -4.12 -11.49
C GLN A 74 26.86 -4.86 -10.17
N LEU A 75 27.19 -4.15 -9.10
CA LEU A 75 27.41 -4.75 -7.79
C LEU A 75 26.13 -5.39 -7.22
N LEU A 76 24.97 -4.77 -7.44
CA LEU A 76 23.67 -5.34 -7.03
C LEU A 76 23.38 -6.66 -7.77
N SER A 77 23.65 -6.73 -9.07
CA SER A 77 23.52 -7.98 -9.84
C SER A 77 24.44 -9.08 -9.29
N CYS A 78 25.72 -8.75 -9.02
CA CYS A 78 26.65 -9.69 -8.40
C CYS A 78 26.19 -10.14 -7.01
N LEU A 79 25.60 -9.24 -6.22
CA LEU A 79 25.05 -9.54 -4.90
C LEU A 79 23.92 -10.57 -4.98
N VAL A 80 22.97 -10.39 -5.89
CA VAL A 80 21.84 -11.33 -6.10
C VAL A 80 22.33 -12.74 -6.44
N GLU A 81 23.33 -12.85 -7.32
CA GLU A 81 23.92 -14.15 -7.66
C GLU A 81 24.61 -14.81 -6.47
N ARG A 82 25.32 -14.04 -5.64
CA ARG A 82 26.01 -14.57 -4.46
C ARG A 82 25.04 -14.99 -3.38
N VAL A 83 23.98 -14.22 -3.14
CA VAL A 83 22.88 -14.60 -2.23
C VAL A 83 22.25 -15.91 -2.69
N SER A 84 21.91 -16.03 -3.97
CA SER A 84 21.36 -17.27 -4.53
C SER A 84 22.29 -18.48 -4.33
N ARG A 85 23.61 -18.30 -4.44
CA ARG A 85 24.59 -19.38 -4.18
C ARG A 85 24.73 -19.71 -2.69
N ALA A 86 24.65 -18.71 -1.82
CA ALA A 86 24.74 -18.89 -0.37
C ALA A 86 23.51 -19.61 0.17
N VAL A 87 22.30 -19.25 -0.31
CA VAL A 87 21.02 -19.88 0.08
C VAL A 87 20.99 -21.36 -0.31
N LYS A 88 21.66 -21.77 -1.40
CA LYS A 88 21.82 -23.19 -1.75
C LYS A 88 22.65 -23.98 -0.72
N LYS A 89 23.54 -23.32 0.03
CA LYS A 89 24.35 -23.94 1.08
C LYS A 89 23.68 -23.87 2.46
N ASP A 90 23.10 -22.72 2.76
CA ASP A 90 22.34 -22.46 3.99
C ASP A 90 21.06 -21.69 3.63
N PRO A 91 19.90 -22.38 3.54
CA PRO A 91 18.61 -21.76 3.21
C PRO A 91 18.20 -20.63 4.15
N ASN A 92 18.74 -20.59 5.37
CA ASN A 92 18.34 -19.64 6.41
C ASN A 92 19.20 -18.36 6.44
N ALA A 93 20.35 -18.34 5.74
CA ALA A 93 21.30 -17.23 5.81
C ALA A 93 20.70 -15.86 5.47
N PHE A 94 19.69 -15.83 4.60
CA PHE A 94 18.99 -14.62 4.14
C PHE A 94 17.47 -14.72 4.31
N TYR A 95 17.01 -15.58 5.22
CA TYR A 95 15.57 -15.78 5.44
C TYR A 95 14.86 -14.46 5.72
N ASN A 96 13.79 -14.17 4.97
CA ASN A 96 13.00 -12.95 5.08
C ASN A 96 13.79 -11.65 4.87
N SER A 97 14.95 -11.69 4.21
CA SER A 97 15.73 -10.48 3.93
C SER A 97 15.17 -9.63 2.79
N GLY A 98 14.24 -10.19 2.00
CA GLY A 98 13.65 -9.52 0.82
C GLY A 98 14.62 -9.36 -0.36
N ILE A 99 15.76 -10.06 -0.33
CA ILE A 99 16.75 -10.03 -1.41
C ILE A 99 16.43 -11.14 -2.41
N THR A 100 16.43 -10.85 -3.70
CA THR A 100 16.22 -11.90 -4.72
C THR A 100 17.26 -13.02 -4.56
N GLY A 101 16.79 -14.26 -4.58
CA GLY A 101 17.54 -15.48 -4.27
C GLY A 101 17.32 -16.01 -2.84
N SER A 102 16.68 -15.23 -1.96
CA SER A 102 16.33 -15.65 -0.59
C SER A 102 14.94 -16.30 -0.48
N GLN A 103 14.68 -16.90 0.68
CA GLN A 103 13.36 -17.42 1.05
C GLN A 103 12.55 -16.33 1.76
N VAL A 104 11.26 -16.28 1.45
CA VAL A 104 10.27 -15.41 2.07
C VAL A 104 9.20 -16.27 2.71
N CYS A 105 8.80 -15.96 3.93
CA CYS A 105 7.75 -16.63 4.67
C CYS A 105 6.96 -15.64 5.52
N ALA A 106 5.66 -15.54 5.25
CA ALA A 106 4.72 -14.70 5.99
C ALA A 106 3.29 -15.22 5.82
N GLN A 107 2.36 -14.61 6.55
CA GLN A 107 0.94 -14.76 6.30
C GLN A 107 0.51 -13.78 5.21
N PHE A 108 -0.26 -14.27 4.25
CA PHE A 108 -0.85 -13.48 3.17
C PHE A 108 -2.33 -13.86 3.00
N GLY A 109 -3.13 -12.98 2.40
CA GLY A 109 -4.52 -13.21 2.05
C GLY A 109 -4.69 -14.28 0.97
N LEU A 110 -5.94 -14.71 0.78
CA LEU A 110 -6.31 -15.77 -0.15
C LEU A 110 -5.89 -15.44 -1.58
N LEU A 111 -6.21 -14.25 -2.08
CA LEU A 111 -5.92 -13.90 -3.48
C LEU A 111 -4.42 -13.71 -3.75
N LEU A 112 -3.65 -13.24 -2.77
CA LEU A 112 -2.20 -13.17 -2.92
C LEU A 112 -1.58 -14.59 -2.91
N ASN A 113 -2.08 -15.50 -2.07
CA ASN A 113 -1.67 -16.90 -2.12
C ASN A 113 -2.02 -17.58 -3.46
N GLN A 114 -3.23 -17.32 -3.98
CA GLN A 114 -3.62 -17.78 -5.30
C GLN A 114 -2.66 -17.25 -6.38
N TYR A 115 -2.31 -15.96 -6.32
CA TYR A 115 -1.35 -15.35 -7.23
C TYR A 115 0.04 -16.03 -7.15
N LEU A 116 0.57 -16.22 -5.94
CA LEU A 116 1.88 -16.84 -5.71
C LEU A 116 1.94 -18.30 -6.18
N LEU A 117 0.85 -19.06 -6.01
CA LEU A 117 0.73 -20.42 -6.53
C LEU A 117 0.67 -20.45 -8.07
N ASN A 118 -0.08 -19.53 -8.68
CA ASN A 118 -0.27 -19.47 -10.14
C ASN A 118 0.98 -19.02 -10.91
N GLU A 119 1.82 -18.16 -10.32
CA GLU A 119 3.12 -17.75 -10.91
C GLU A 119 4.16 -18.90 -10.93
N ASN A 120 3.71 -20.12 -10.59
CA ASN A 120 4.38 -21.38 -10.81
C ASN A 120 5.76 -21.46 -10.13
N LEU A 121 5.77 -21.01 -8.89
CA LEU A 121 6.83 -21.36 -7.96
C LEU A 121 6.48 -22.74 -7.41
N GLU A 122 7.09 -23.79 -7.96
CA GLU A 122 7.16 -25.10 -7.26
C GLU A 122 7.70 -24.95 -5.83
N THR A 123 8.36 -23.81 -5.56
CA THR A 123 8.87 -23.40 -4.24
C THR A 123 7.82 -22.75 -3.32
N CYS A 124 6.64 -22.38 -3.82
CA CYS A 124 5.56 -21.82 -2.99
C CYS A 124 4.88 -22.93 -2.21
N GLU A 125 5.04 -22.94 -0.89
CA GLU A 125 4.62 -24.05 -0.04
C GLU A 125 4.09 -23.60 1.31
N LEU A 126 3.32 -24.49 1.95
CA LEU A 126 2.88 -24.32 3.32
C LEU A 126 4.07 -24.48 4.28
N ALA A 127 4.50 -23.38 4.90
CA ALA A 127 5.52 -23.41 5.95
C ALA A 127 4.95 -23.89 7.28
N GLY A 128 3.72 -23.47 7.59
CA GLY A 128 3.06 -23.78 8.85
C GLY A 128 1.66 -23.19 8.94
N ILE A 129 0.97 -23.55 10.02
CA ILE A 129 -0.34 -23.03 10.40
C ILE A 129 -0.25 -22.72 11.89
N ASP A 130 -0.65 -21.50 12.28
CA ASP A 130 -0.64 -21.07 13.69
C ASP A 130 -2.02 -21.15 14.36
N GLY A 131 -3.06 -21.48 13.58
CA GLY A 131 -4.43 -21.59 14.08
C GLY A 131 -4.65 -22.81 14.97
N ASP A 132 -5.53 -22.67 15.97
CA ASP A 132 -5.97 -23.80 16.78
C ASP A 132 -6.64 -24.87 15.90
N ASN A 133 -6.39 -26.14 16.22
CA ASN A 133 -6.94 -27.24 15.42
C ASN A 133 -8.47 -27.23 15.42
N THR A 134 -9.13 -26.79 16.48
CA THR A 134 -10.60 -26.71 16.57
C THR A 134 -11.15 -25.67 15.61
N ASP A 135 -10.57 -24.47 15.63
CA ASP A 135 -10.95 -23.38 14.72
C ASP A 135 -10.72 -23.75 13.26
N LEU A 136 -9.59 -24.40 12.95
CA LEU A 136 -9.31 -24.92 11.61
C LEU A 136 -10.39 -25.90 11.13
N VAL A 137 -10.87 -26.80 12.01
CA VAL A 137 -11.95 -27.75 11.67
C VAL A 137 -13.21 -26.99 11.30
N SER A 138 -13.61 -26.04 12.14
CA SER A 138 -14.83 -25.26 11.94
C SER A 138 -14.75 -24.48 10.63
N LYS A 139 -13.59 -23.90 10.30
CA LYS A 139 -13.41 -23.16 9.04
C LYS A 139 -13.41 -24.06 7.81
N LEU A 140 -12.74 -25.20 7.87
CA LEU A 140 -12.72 -26.17 6.75
C LEU A 140 -14.08 -26.80 6.50
N THR A 141 -14.91 -26.95 7.54
CA THR A 141 -16.27 -27.47 7.38
C THR A 141 -17.04 -26.63 6.34
N TYR A 142 -16.90 -25.30 6.35
CA TYR A 142 -17.53 -24.42 5.36
C TYR A 142 -17.05 -24.61 3.91
N THR A 143 -15.96 -25.35 3.70
CA THR A 143 -15.38 -25.64 2.38
C THR A 143 -15.71 -27.04 1.85
N LEU A 144 -16.32 -27.89 2.68
CA LEU A 144 -16.70 -29.26 2.31
C LEU A 144 -18.09 -29.30 1.67
N ASP A 145 -18.41 -30.40 0.97
CA ASP A 145 -19.75 -30.65 0.45
C ASP A 145 -20.80 -30.74 1.58
N SER A 146 -22.06 -30.40 1.29
CA SER A 146 -23.16 -30.47 2.25
C SER A 146 -23.28 -31.82 2.98
N VAL A 147 -23.06 -32.94 2.29
CA VAL A 147 -23.10 -34.29 2.87
C VAL A 147 -21.90 -34.50 3.81
N GLU A 148 -20.72 -34.01 3.43
CA GLU A 148 -19.54 -34.07 4.30
C GLU A 148 -19.72 -33.19 5.55
N GLN A 149 -20.34 -32.02 5.42
CA GLN A 149 -20.65 -31.14 6.55
C GLN A 149 -21.61 -31.80 7.55
N GLU A 150 -22.65 -32.47 7.05
CA GLU A 150 -23.62 -33.20 7.88
C GLU A 150 -22.97 -34.39 8.59
N LEU A 151 -22.14 -35.15 7.87
CA LEU A 151 -21.57 -36.40 8.36
C LEU A 151 -20.26 -36.21 9.15
N MET A 152 -19.61 -35.06 9.07
CA MET A 152 -18.34 -34.81 9.75
C MET A 152 -18.55 -34.58 11.25
N PRO A 153 -18.07 -35.47 12.13
CA PRO A 153 -18.12 -35.25 13.57
C PRO A 153 -17.29 -34.03 13.96
N GLY A 154 -17.92 -33.05 14.61
CA GLY A 154 -17.30 -31.77 15.01
C GLY A 154 -16.27 -31.86 16.14
N HIS A 155 -15.62 -33.00 16.36
CA HIS A 155 -14.61 -33.17 17.42
C HIS A 155 -13.19 -33.30 16.82
N ALA A 156 -12.21 -32.64 17.45
CA ALA A 156 -10.83 -32.52 16.97
C ALA A 156 -10.14 -33.86 16.60
N GLY A 157 -10.50 -34.95 17.28
CA GLY A 157 -9.97 -36.29 16.99
C GLY A 157 -10.35 -36.84 15.61
N TYR A 158 -11.58 -36.59 15.13
CA TYR A 158 -12.00 -37.04 13.80
C TYR A 158 -11.24 -36.27 12.74
N PHE A 159 -11.15 -34.96 12.89
CA PHE A 159 -10.49 -34.11 11.93
C PHE A 159 -8.98 -34.37 11.84
N LYS A 160 -8.31 -34.68 12.96
CA LYS A 160 -6.91 -35.16 12.93
C LYS A 160 -6.77 -36.43 12.10
N ASN A 161 -7.72 -37.35 12.21
CA ASN A 161 -7.73 -38.59 11.41
C ASN A 161 -8.13 -38.34 9.96
N TRP A 162 -9.07 -37.44 9.69
CA TRP A 162 -9.48 -37.00 8.36
C TRP A 162 -8.30 -36.32 7.65
N LYS A 163 -7.60 -35.39 8.31
CA LYS A 163 -6.32 -34.82 7.86
C LYS A 163 -5.32 -35.92 7.55
N LYS A 164 -5.13 -36.88 8.45
CA LYS A 164 -4.19 -38.00 8.25
C LYS A 164 -4.65 -39.00 7.18
N ARG A 165 -5.91 -39.00 6.75
CA ARG A 165 -6.46 -39.98 5.79
C ARG A 165 -6.67 -39.40 4.39
N TYR A 166 -7.07 -38.14 4.30
CA TYR A 166 -7.45 -37.47 3.05
C TYR A 166 -6.49 -36.34 2.65
N LEU A 167 -5.81 -35.68 3.60
CA LEU A 167 -4.68 -34.77 3.30
C LEU A 167 -3.30 -35.44 3.13
N PRO A 168 -2.98 -36.70 3.53
CA PRO A 168 -1.63 -37.27 3.35
C PRO A 168 -1.36 -37.67 1.89
N ASN A 169 -2.39 -37.87 1.06
CA ASN A 169 -2.23 -38.20 -0.36
C ASN A 169 -1.80 -36.99 -1.19
N VAL A 170 -1.81 -35.81 -0.55
CA VAL A 170 -1.33 -34.54 -1.03
C VAL A 170 0.14 -34.41 -0.63
N ASN A 171 0.99 -35.32 -1.13
CA ASN A 171 2.34 -35.64 -0.62
C ASN A 171 3.38 -34.49 -0.53
N THR A 172 3.04 -33.23 -0.82
CA THR A 172 3.95 -32.08 -0.73
C THR A 172 3.28 -30.87 -0.06
N LYS A 173 4.08 -30.06 0.65
CA LYS A 173 3.64 -28.81 1.31
C LYS A 173 3.00 -27.81 0.33
N ASN A 174 3.49 -27.74 -0.91
CA ASN A 174 2.88 -26.96 -2.00
C ASN A 174 1.43 -27.39 -2.26
N LYS A 175 1.19 -28.69 -2.41
CA LYS A 175 -0.17 -29.18 -2.68
C LYS A 175 -1.11 -28.96 -1.50
N LEU A 176 -0.60 -28.99 -0.25
CA LEU A 176 -1.39 -28.64 0.94
C LEU A 176 -1.81 -27.17 0.94
N LEU A 177 -0.89 -26.25 0.66
CA LEU A 177 -1.22 -24.84 0.49
C LEU A 177 -2.28 -24.65 -0.60
N ASN A 178 -2.09 -25.33 -1.74
CA ASN A 178 -3.01 -25.27 -2.86
C ASN A 178 -4.42 -25.77 -2.49
N TYR A 179 -4.52 -26.83 -1.66
CA TYR A 179 -5.80 -27.30 -1.14
C TYR A 179 -6.54 -26.20 -0.35
N TYR A 180 -5.89 -25.55 0.63
CA TYR A 180 -6.55 -24.50 1.43
C TYR A 180 -7.03 -23.32 0.57
N VAL A 181 -6.20 -22.92 -0.40
CA VAL A 181 -6.53 -21.84 -1.34
C VAL A 181 -7.71 -22.25 -2.22
N HIS A 182 -7.66 -23.41 -2.87
CA HIS A 182 -8.75 -23.86 -3.73
C HIS A 182 -10.05 -24.10 -2.95
N ALA A 183 -9.99 -24.74 -1.78
CA ALA A 183 -11.16 -24.98 -0.94
C ALA A 183 -11.88 -23.66 -0.58
N SER A 184 -11.12 -22.61 -0.26
CA SER A 184 -11.68 -21.28 0.04
C SER A 184 -12.24 -20.59 -1.21
N LEU A 185 -11.57 -20.71 -2.35
CA LEU A 185 -12.00 -20.09 -3.62
C LEU A 185 -13.30 -20.70 -4.17
N GLN A 186 -13.55 -21.99 -3.94
CA GLN A 186 -14.73 -22.71 -4.45
C GLN A 186 -16.00 -22.46 -3.62
N MET A 187 -15.91 -21.83 -2.46
CA MET A 187 -17.09 -21.51 -1.66
C MET A 187 -18.04 -20.59 -2.43
N ASP A 188 -19.35 -20.86 -2.40
CA ASP A 188 -20.37 -19.96 -2.95
C ASP A 188 -20.60 -18.77 -2.00
N ALA A 189 -19.64 -17.84 -1.99
CA ALA A 189 -19.62 -16.68 -1.11
C ALA A 189 -18.87 -15.51 -1.77
N SER A 190 -19.08 -14.29 -1.25
CA SER A 190 -18.30 -13.13 -1.67
C SER A 190 -16.81 -13.31 -1.37
N ILE A 191 -15.93 -12.65 -2.13
CA ILE A 191 -14.48 -12.63 -1.91
C ILE A 191 -14.13 -12.27 -0.47
N SER A 192 -14.77 -11.28 0.15
CA SER A 192 -14.47 -10.90 1.54
C SER A 192 -14.79 -12.01 2.56
N HIS A 193 -15.83 -12.82 2.31
CA HIS A 193 -16.14 -13.99 3.14
C HIS A 193 -15.13 -15.12 2.91
N ARG A 194 -14.74 -15.38 1.66
CA ARG A 194 -13.69 -16.37 1.32
C ARG A 194 -12.36 -16.00 1.96
N GLU A 195 -11.98 -14.73 1.91
CA GLU A 195 -10.81 -14.16 2.57
C GLU A 195 -10.88 -14.31 4.10
N SER A 196 -12.03 -14.03 4.71
CA SER A 196 -12.22 -14.21 6.15
C SER A 196 -12.09 -15.66 6.60
N VAL A 197 -12.62 -16.62 5.82
CA VAL A 197 -12.43 -18.05 6.09
C VAL A 197 -10.98 -18.45 5.93
N PHE A 198 -10.32 -18.04 4.84
CA PHE A 198 -8.92 -18.34 4.61
C PHE A 198 -7.98 -17.74 5.65
N ALA A 199 -8.21 -16.49 6.06
CA ALA A 199 -7.46 -15.83 7.13
C ALA A 199 -7.56 -16.59 8.46
N GLY A 200 -8.72 -17.22 8.71
CA GLY A 200 -8.93 -18.11 9.85
C GLY A 200 -8.03 -19.35 9.83
N PHE A 201 -7.47 -19.73 8.68
CA PHE A 201 -6.47 -20.80 8.64
C PHE A 201 -5.10 -20.39 9.14
N GLN A 202 -4.80 -19.09 9.25
CA GLN A 202 -3.51 -18.58 9.73
C GLN A 202 -2.31 -19.24 9.04
N VAL A 203 -2.42 -19.36 7.71
CA VAL A 203 -1.45 -20.03 6.85
C VAL A 203 -0.20 -19.18 6.70
N PHE A 204 0.95 -19.79 6.99
CA PHE A 204 2.26 -19.26 6.63
C PHE A 204 2.68 -19.84 5.29
N THR A 205 2.89 -18.96 4.33
CA THR A 205 3.31 -19.31 2.97
C THR A 205 4.77 -18.97 2.80
N GLN A 206 5.56 -19.97 2.42
CA GLN A 206 6.97 -19.82 2.10
C GLN A 206 7.19 -19.95 0.60
N PHE A 207 8.04 -19.11 0.03
CA PHE A 207 8.45 -19.21 -1.37
C PHE A 207 9.85 -18.65 -1.60
N SER A 208 10.48 -19.08 -2.69
CA SER A 208 11.75 -18.51 -3.14
C SER A 208 11.48 -17.21 -3.90
N LEU A 209 12.09 -16.11 -3.47
CA LEU A 209 12.05 -14.85 -4.22
C LEU A 209 12.99 -14.96 -5.42
N ASP A 210 12.46 -15.12 -6.62
CA ASP A 210 13.25 -15.24 -7.85
C ASP A 210 13.12 -13.99 -8.74
N GLN A 211 13.57 -14.08 -9.99
CA GLN A 211 13.45 -12.95 -10.94
C GLN A 211 12.04 -12.77 -11.50
N LYS A 212 11.13 -13.75 -11.35
CA LYS A 212 9.74 -13.65 -11.81
C LYS A 212 8.92 -12.82 -10.83
N LEU A 213 9.11 -13.05 -9.52
CA LEU A 213 8.59 -12.17 -8.48
C LEU A 213 9.48 -10.93 -8.39
N LEU A 214 9.06 -9.86 -9.07
CA LEU A 214 9.75 -8.57 -9.17
C LEU A 214 9.84 -7.83 -7.80
N GLY A 215 10.67 -8.35 -6.89
CA GLY A 215 10.98 -7.77 -5.57
C GLY A 215 11.97 -6.61 -5.65
N LEU A 216 12.44 -6.08 -4.52
CA LEU A 216 13.25 -4.85 -4.51
C LEU A 216 14.59 -4.95 -5.25
N SER A 217 15.24 -6.13 -5.23
CA SER A 217 16.56 -6.28 -5.85
C SER A 217 16.50 -6.18 -7.37
N THR A 218 15.46 -6.76 -8.00
CA THR A 218 15.35 -6.92 -9.47
C THR A 218 14.19 -6.17 -10.09
N GLY A 219 13.14 -5.87 -9.33
CA GLY A 219 11.94 -5.18 -9.79
C GLY A 219 12.25 -3.75 -10.21
N ARG A 220 12.11 -3.47 -11.51
CA ARG A 220 12.29 -2.14 -12.10
C ARG A 220 11.12 -1.84 -13.00
N LEU A 221 10.57 -0.63 -12.86
CA LEU A 221 9.79 -0.03 -13.92
C LEU A 221 10.75 0.35 -15.06
N PRO A 222 10.51 -0.06 -16.32
CA PRO A 222 11.32 0.40 -17.44
C PRO A 222 11.34 1.93 -17.49
N PHE A 223 12.54 2.52 -17.49
CA PHE A 223 12.73 3.97 -17.58
C PHE A 223 13.87 4.27 -18.54
N GLY A 224 13.93 5.53 -19.00
CA GLY A 224 15.01 6.01 -19.85
C GLY A 224 16.33 6.19 -19.09
N LYS A 225 16.96 7.36 -19.23
CA LYS A 225 18.16 7.68 -18.45
C LYS A 225 17.81 7.96 -16.98
N PRO A 226 18.65 7.57 -16.02
CA PRO A 226 18.43 7.90 -14.60
C PRO A 226 18.51 9.40 -14.39
N TYR A 227 17.69 9.91 -13.48
CA TYR A 227 17.87 11.25 -12.96
C TYR A 227 19.07 11.27 -12.02
N LEU A 228 20.05 12.11 -12.37
CA LEU A 228 21.30 12.24 -11.63
C LEU A 228 21.20 13.38 -10.62
N HIS A 229 21.59 13.11 -9.38
CA HIS A 229 21.60 14.05 -8.27
C HIS A 229 22.90 14.86 -8.24
N ILE A 230 23.19 15.57 -9.33
CA ILE A 230 24.42 16.36 -9.48
C ILE A 230 24.58 17.45 -8.41
N ASN A 231 23.47 17.98 -7.90
CA ASN A 231 23.41 18.99 -6.85
C ASN A 231 23.04 18.39 -5.48
N GLY A 232 23.08 17.06 -5.36
CA GLY A 232 22.66 16.33 -4.18
C GLY A 232 21.15 16.14 -4.03
N ILE A 233 20.75 15.70 -2.84
CA ILE A 233 19.38 15.36 -2.46
C ILE A 233 18.64 16.60 -1.97
N GLN A 234 17.46 16.86 -2.54
CA GLN A 234 16.58 17.93 -2.08
C GLN A 234 15.84 17.54 -0.79
N LYS A 235 16.38 17.95 0.36
CA LYS A 235 15.78 17.65 1.67
C LYS A 235 14.56 18.52 2.01
N LYS A 236 14.51 19.74 1.49
CA LYS A 236 13.43 20.71 1.75
C LYS A 236 12.71 21.03 0.46
N CYS A 237 11.39 21.00 0.52
CA CYS A 237 10.51 21.28 -0.60
C CYS A 237 9.18 21.76 -0.04
N SER A 238 8.65 22.87 -0.55
CA SER A 238 7.30 23.33 -0.20
C SER A 238 6.27 22.61 -1.06
N VAL A 239 5.11 22.32 -0.48
CA VAL A 239 4.00 21.73 -1.24
C VAL A 239 3.53 22.71 -2.31
N GLU A 240 3.45 23.99 -1.98
CA GLU A 240 3.07 25.08 -2.89
C GLU A 240 3.98 25.15 -4.13
N GLU A 241 5.30 25.05 -3.94
CA GLU A 241 6.28 25.01 -5.03
C GLU A 241 6.01 23.85 -6.00
N VAL A 242 5.76 22.66 -5.46
CA VAL A 242 5.52 21.47 -6.28
C VAL A 242 4.17 21.56 -6.99
N LEU A 243 3.13 22.06 -6.31
CA LEU A 243 1.82 22.28 -6.92
C LEU A 243 1.89 23.25 -8.12
N ALA A 244 2.83 24.19 -8.11
CA ALA A 244 3.05 25.13 -9.21
C ALA A 244 3.63 24.46 -10.48
N PHE A 245 4.17 23.23 -10.40
CA PHE A 245 4.61 22.46 -11.57
C PHE A 245 3.46 22.04 -12.50
N GLY A 246 2.20 22.28 -12.12
CA GLY A 246 1.03 21.97 -12.93
C GLY A 246 0.66 20.48 -12.93
N LYS A 247 -0.14 20.08 -13.92
CA LYS A 247 -0.69 18.72 -14.02
C LYS A 247 0.41 17.70 -14.36
N PRO A 248 0.56 16.59 -13.60
CA PRO A 248 1.48 15.52 -13.95
C PRO A 248 1.17 14.89 -15.31
N LYS A 249 2.21 14.40 -15.99
CA LYS A 249 2.06 13.75 -17.29
C LYS A 249 1.63 12.29 -17.10
N GLN A 250 0.42 11.96 -17.49
CA GLN A 250 -0.04 10.57 -17.56
C GLN A 250 0.65 9.87 -18.74
N LEU A 251 1.23 8.70 -18.48
CA LEU A 251 1.86 7.86 -19.49
C LEU A 251 0.82 6.91 -20.08
N LYS A 252 0.90 6.68 -21.40
CA LYS A 252 0.10 5.65 -22.06
C LYS A 252 0.67 4.28 -21.68
N LEU A 253 -0.20 3.36 -21.29
CA LEU A 253 0.14 1.99 -20.92
C LEU A 253 -0.56 1.02 -21.86
N GLU A 254 0.21 0.10 -22.42
CA GLU A 254 -0.32 -1.09 -23.09
C GLU A 254 -0.68 -2.16 -22.04
N PRO A 255 -1.49 -3.18 -22.37
CA PRO A 255 -1.94 -4.19 -21.39
C PRO A 255 -0.80 -4.88 -20.64
N ASN A 256 0.31 -5.16 -21.33
CA ASN A 256 1.49 -5.78 -20.71
C ASN A 256 2.20 -4.85 -19.70
N ASP A 257 2.17 -3.54 -19.92
CA ASP A 257 2.72 -2.57 -18.96
C ASP A 257 1.93 -2.58 -17.66
N LYS A 258 0.60 -2.66 -17.76
CA LYS A 258 -0.30 -2.76 -16.60
C LYS A 258 -0.07 -4.05 -15.81
N SER A 259 0.01 -5.18 -16.51
CA SER A 259 0.35 -6.47 -15.86
C SER A 259 1.72 -6.39 -15.15
N THR A 260 2.72 -5.78 -15.78
CA THR A 260 4.04 -5.58 -15.18
C THR A 260 4.00 -4.70 -13.94
N LEU A 261 3.21 -3.61 -13.94
CA LEU A 261 3.00 -2.75 -12.78
C LEU A 261 2.34 -3.49 -11.61
N VAL A 262 1.36 -4.34 -11.88
CA VAL A 262 0.69 -5.15 -10.85
C VAL A 262 1.64 -6.19 -10.27
N ARG A 263 2.42 -6.86 -11.12
CA ARG A 263 3.48 -7.79 -10.68
C ARG A 263 4.56 -7.10 -9.85
N LEU A 264 4.98 -5.88 -10.23
CA LEU A 264 5.91 -5.07 -9.44
C LEU A 264 5.34 -4.73 -8.07
N ALA A 265 4.06 -4.36 -7.99
CA ALA A 265 3.42 -4.03 -6.72
C ALA A 265 3.30 -5.25 -5.80
N ARG A 266 2.77 -6.36 -6.30
CA ARG A 266 2.64 -7.61 -5.53
C ARG A 266 4.01 -8.15 -5.12
N GLY A 267 4.97 -8.24 -6.05
CA GLY A 267 6.32 -8.74 -5.80
C GLY A 267 7.09 -7.88 -4.79
N SER A 268 7.02 -6.55 -4.91
CA SER A 268 7.67 -5.63 -3.96
C SER A 268 7.12 -5.81 -2.54
N MET A 269 5.79 -5.87 -2.39
CA MET A 269 5.18 -6.02 -1.07
C MET A 269 5.40 -7.41 -0.47
N ALA A 270 5.21 -8.47 -1.26
CA ALA A 270 5.44 -9.84 -0.81
C ALA A 270 6.89 -10.06 -0.37
N SER A 271 7.87 -9.48 -1.09
CA SER A 271 9.29 -9.53 -0.69
C SER A 271 9.59 -8.87 0.66
N LEU A 272 8.67 -8.04 1.15
CA LEU A 272 8.75 -7.33 2.43
C LEU A 272 7.79 -7.89 3.48
N LEU A 273 7.25 -9.10 3.27
CA LEU A 273 6.34 -9.78 4.19
C LEU A 273 5.00 -9.03 4.35
N ARG A 274 4.58 -8.31 3.32
CA ARG A 274 3.45 -7.39 3.38
C ARG A 274 2.55 -7.53 2.15
N GLU A 275 1.34 -7.02 2.29
CA GLU A 275 0.45 -6.75 1.17
C GLU A 275 -0.39 -5.50 1.45
N THR A 276 -1.11 -5.04 0.44
CA THR A 276 -2.12 -3.98 0.57
C THR A 276 -3.31 -4.33 -0.31
N ASP A 277 -4.52 -3.98 0.14
CA ASP A 277 -5.77 -4.29 -0.58
C ASP A 277 -5.73 -3.85 -2.04
N THR A 278 -5.21 -2.65 -2.32
CA THR A 278 -5.17 -2.10 -3.68
C THR A 278 -4.22 -2.85 -4.61
N PHE A 279 -3.25 -3.60 -4.09
CA PHE A 279 -2.35 -4.43 -4.89
C PHE A 279 -2.84 -5.87 -4.97
N THR A 280 -3.34 -6.42 -3.86
CA THR A 280 -3.90 -7.77 -3.81
C THR A 280 -5.14 -7.85 -4.70
N TYR A 281 -6.10 -6.95 -4.50
CA TYR A 281 -7.36 -6.88 -5.24
C TYR A 281 -7.28 -6.00 -6.49
N CYS A 282 -6.11 -5.78 -7.07
CA CYS A 282 -5.94 -4.85 -8.18
C CYS A 282 -6.78 -5.22 -9.42
N GLN A 283 -7.53 -4.24 -9.94
CA GLN A 283 -8.16 -4.29 -11.26
C GLN A 283 -7.16 -3.80 -12.31
N GLU A 284 -6.46 -4.74 -12.96
CA GLU A 284 -5.28 -4.43 -13.78
C GLU A 284 -5.54 -3.36 -14.86
N HIS A 285 -6.68 -3.44 -15.55
CA HIS A 285 -6.99 -2.53 -16.66
C HIS A 285 -7.23 -1.08 -16.23
N GLU A 286 -7.49 -0.81 -14.95
CA GLU A 286 -7.64 0.54 -14.41
C GLU A 286 -6.31 1.17 -14.00
N THR A 287 -5.22 0.40 -13.95
CA THR A 287 -3.90 0.89 -13.54
C THR A 287 -3.43 2.05 -14.41
N GLU A 288 -2.96 3.12 -13.76
CA GLU A 288 -2.44 4.33 -14.40
C GLU A 288 -0.99 4.57 -13.98
N LEU A 289 -0.20 5.25 -14.82
CA LEU A 289 1.18 5.63 -14.51
C LEU A 289 1.40 7.10 -14.86
N PHE A 290 2.10 7.82 -13.98
CA PHE A 290 2.39 9.24 -14.14
C PHE A 290 3.90 9.51 -14.03
N ASP A 291 4.41 10.31 -14.96
CA ASP A 291 5.73 10.93 -14.86
C ASP A 291 5.62 12.21 -14.03
N MET A 292 6.38 12.24 -12.94
CA MET A 292 6.38 13.32 -11.96
C MET A 292 7.61 14.22 -12.08
N GLY A 293 8.56 13.90 -12.97
CA GLY A 293 9.87 14.56 -13.06
C GLY A 293 10.84 14.14 -11.94
N ASN A 294 12.10 14.58 -12.03
CA ASN A 294 13.17 14.28 -11.06
C ASN A 294 13.38 12.77 -10.83
N GLY A 295 13.18 11.96 -11.87
CA GLY A 295 13.26 10.50 -11.78
C GLY A 295 12.13 9.86 -10.98
N ILE A 296 11.08 10.60 -10.63
CA ILE A 296 9.91 10.09 -9.90
C ILE A 296 8.83 9.68 -10.90
N SER A 297 8.29 8.48 -10.70
CA SER A 297 7.07 8.04 -11.38
C SER A 297 6.12 7.44 -10.36
N ILE A 298 4.82 7.58 -10.56
CA ILE A 298 3.82 7.06 -9.62
C ILE A 298 2.77 6.29 -10.39
N ALA A 299 2.59 5.02 -10.03
CA ALA A 299 1.50 4.20 -10.52
C ALA A 299 0.33 4.26 -9.54
N LEU A 300 -0.90 4.39 -10.06
CA LEU A 300 -2.14 4.32 -9.29
C LEU A 300 -2.83 2.99 -9.54
N TYR A 301 -3.35 2.40 -8.46
CA TYR A 301 -3.98 1.07 -8.45
C TYR A 301 -5.39 1.17 -7.87
N TYR A 302 -6.33 0.50 -8.54
CA TYR A 302 -7.75 0.47 -8.20
C TYR A 302 -8.15 -0.98 -7.95
N MET A 303 -9.18 -1.21 -7.12
CA MET A 303 -9.56 -2.57 -6.76
C MET A 303 -10.61 -3.15 -7.71
N ILE A 304 -10.76 -4.47 -7.74
CA ILE A 304 -11.86 -5.15 -8.42
C ILE A 304 -13.22 -4.68 -7.86
N PRO A 305 -14.31 -4.70 -8.66
CA PRO A 305 -15.61 -4.13 -8.27
C PRO A 305 -16.11 -4.63 -6.91
N GLU A 306 -15.89 -5.90 -6.60
CA GLU A 306 -16.37 -6.50 -5.37
C GLU A 306 -15.71 -5.94 -4.11
N GLN A 307 -14.46 -5.48 -4.21
CA GLN A 307 -13.66 -4.92 -3.10
C GLN A 307 -13.65 -3.38 -3.06
N LYS A 308 -14.18 -2.71 -4.09
CA LYS A 308 -14.37 -1.26 -4.06
C LYS A 308 -15.30 -0.86 -2.92
N PHE A 309 -14.90 0.16 -2.16
CA PHE A 309 -15.73 0.73 -1.10
C PHE A 309 -16.99 1.36 -1.70
N ALA A 310 -18.10 1.30 -0.95
CA ALA A 310 -19.37 1.80 -1.45
C ALA A 310 -19.32 3.33 -1.69
N LEU A 311 -18.98 4.10 -0.65
CA LEU A 311 -18.96 5.57 -0.71
C LEU A 311 -17.62 6.11 -1.24
N GLN A 312 -16.51 5.82 -0.54
CA GLN A 312 -15.20 6.39 -0.84
C GLN A 312 -14.51 5.68 -2.01
N SER A 313 -13.64 6.36 -2.74
CA SER A 313 -12.71 5.66 -3.65
C SER A 313 -11.38 5.42 -2.93
N TYR A 314 -10.97 4.15 -2.81
CA TYR A 314 -9.67 3.80 -2.23
C TYR A 314 -8.67 3.52 -3.34
N VAL A 315 -7.76 4.47 -3.56
CA VAL A 315 -6.82 4.44 -4.68
C VAL A 315 -5.40 4.33 -4.13
N GLY A 316 -4.78 3.18 -4.36
CA GLY A 316 -3.43 2.88 -3.92
C GLY A 316 -2.39 3.44 -4.87
N TYR A 317 -1.14 3.50 -4.41
CA TYR A 317 -0.02 3.87 -5.27
C TYR A 317 1.23 3.07 -4.97
N LEU A 318 2.03 2.86 -6.01
CA LEU A 318 3.45 2.51 -5.91
C LEU A 318 4.25 3.63 -6.57
N LEU A 319 5.13 4.24 -5.81
CA LEU A 319 6.02 5.30 -6.26
C LEU A 319 7.40 4.71 -6.58
N PHE A 320 7.92 5.12 -7.72
CA PHE A 320 9.22 4.73 -8.23
C PHE A 320 10.18 5.92 -8.20
N LYS A 321 11.45 5.66 -7.89
CA LYS A 321 12.56 6.59 -8.07
C LYS A 321 13.62 5.93 -8.95
N ASN A 322 13.90 6.52 -10.12
CA ASN A 322 14.73 5.91 -11.18
C ASN A 322 14.31 4.46 -11.47
N GLY A 323 12.99 4.22 -11.55
CA GLY A 323 12.40 2.91 -11.81
C GLY A 323 12.41 1.94 -10.61
N LEU A 324 13.04 2.25 -9.48
CA LEU A 324 13.01 1.41 -8.28
C LEU A 324 11.74 1.66 -7.45
N PRO A 325 11.00 0.61 -7.03
CA PRO A 325 9.95 0.74 -6.03
C PRO A 325 10.50 1.37 -4.76
N MET A 326 9.98 2.55 -4.39
CA MET A 326 10.53 3.38 -3.31
C MET A 326 9.53 3.61 -2.18
N ALA A 327 8.27 3.86 -2.51
CA ALA A 327 7.24 4.15 -1.52
C ALA A 327 5.89 3.62 -1.98
N TYR A 328 5.03 3.28 -1.02
CA TYR A 328 3.69 2.78 -1.28
C TYR A 328 2.69 3.39 -0.30
N GLY A 329 1.41 3.32 -0.63
CA GLY A 329 0.34 3.84 0.22
C GLY A 329 -0.95 3.96 -0.55
N GLY A 330 -1.82 4.86 -0.12
CA GLY A 330 -3.08 5.11 -0.81
C GLY A 330 -3.80 6.35 -0.29
N CYS A 331 -4.86 6.71 -1.01
CA CYS A 331 -5.79 7.76 -0.63
C CYS A 331 -7.21 7.21 -0.51
N TRP A 332 -7.90 7.58 0.56
CA TRP A 332 -9.34 7.37 0.73
C TRP A 332 -10.07 8.64 0.37
N ILE A 333 -10.63 8.65 -0.83
CA ILE A 333 -11.13 9.84 -1.49
C ILE A 333 -12.65 9.96 -1.30
N THR A 334 -13.13 11.16 -0.96
CA THR A 334 -14.56 11.49 -0.92
C THR A 334 -14.76 12.94 -1.30
N ALA A 335 -15.65 13.23 -2.25
CA ALA A 335 -15.85 14.59 -2.75
C ALA A 335 -14.50 15.27 -3.08
N PHE A 336 -14.19 16.41 -2.45
CA PHE A 336 -12.96 17.17 -2.65
C PHE A 336 -11.90 16.95 -1.56
N GLN A 337 -12.02 15.89 -0.76
CA GLN A 337 -11.10 15.57 0.34
C GLN A 337 -10.54 14.15 0.22
N ALA A 338 -9.38 13.92 0.81
CA ALA A 338 -8.80 12.59 0.93
C ALA A 338 -8.06 12.40 2.25
N ALA A 339 -8.24 11.25 2.90
CA ALA A 339 -7.25 10.78 3.86
C ALA A 339 -6.08 10.17 3.08
N PHE A 340 -4.85 10.49 3.46
CA PHE A 340 -3.63 10.15 2.72
C PHE A 340 -2.68 9.35 3.61
N GLY A 341 -2.20 8.23 3.08
CA GLY A 341 -1.20 7.40 3.74
C GLY A 341 0.06 7.24 2.90
N VAL A 342 1.24 7.40 3.51
CA VAL A 342 2.54 7.17 2.86
C VAL A 342 3.49 6.30 3.67
N ASN A 343 4.12 5.34 3.00
CA ASN A 343 5.20 4.52 3.54
C ASN A 343 6.40 4.56 2.60
N VAL A 344 7.53 5.11 3.08
CA VAL A 344 8.82 5.02 2.38
C VAL A 344 9.52 3.72 2.80
N LEU A 345 9.91 2.90 1.82
CA LEU A 345 10.58 1.64 2.09
C LEU A 345 11.91 1.88 2.81
N PRO A 346 12.29 1.02 3.77
CA PRO A 346 13.45 1.25 4.63
C PRO A 346 14.75 1.67 3.92
N PRO A 347 15.13 1.07 2.76
CA PRO A 347 16.36 1.44 2.07
C PRO A 347 16.41 2.91 1.63
N TYR A 348 15.28 3.55 1.36
CA TYR A 348 15.22 4.90 0.79
C TYR A 348 14.98 6.00 1.84
N ARG A 349 14.91 5.64 3.12
CA ARG A 349 14.71 6.60 4.21
C ARG A 349 15.91 7.55 4.32
N GLY A 350 15.62 8.83 4.52
CA GLY A 350 16.61 9.91 4.53
C GLY A 350 16.98 10.45 3.14
N GLY A 351 16.26 10.05 2.09
CA GLY A 351 16.27 10.68 0.77
C GLY A 351 15.38 11.94 0.69
N GLU A 352 14.69 12.12 -0.43
CA GLU A 352 13.86 13.31 -0.74
C GLU A 352 12.41 13.19 -0.24
N SER A 353 12.20 12.81 1.03
CA SER A 353 10.86 12.51 1.57
C SER A 353 9.85 13.66 1.41
N SER A 354 10.28 14.91 1.59
CA SER A 354 9.42 16.09 1.43
C SER A 354 8.92 16.24 -0.02
N LEU A 355 9.82 16.08 -1.01
CA LEU A 355 9.48 16.14 -2.43
C LEU A 355 8.55 14.99 -2.82
N VAL A 356 8.82 13.78 -2.30
CA VAL A 356 7.99 12.59 -2.53
C VAL A 356 6.54 12.82 -2.08
N VAL A 357 6.34 13.31 -0.86
CA VAL A 357 5.00 13.60 -0.34
C VAL A 357 4.34 14.73 -1.13
N ALA A 358 5.07 15.82 -1.42
CA ALA A 358 4.52 16.92 -2.21
C ALA A 358 4.09 16.49 -3.63
N GLN A 359 4.84 15.60 -4.28
CA GLN A 359 4.48 15.02 -5.58
C GLN A 359 3.24 14.12 -5.51
N LEU A 360 3.12 13.32 -4.45
CA LEU A 360 1.91 12.52 -4.20
C LEU A 360 0.68 13.43 -4.02
N LEU A 361 0.78 14.47 -3.18
CA LEU A 361 -0.28 15.45 -2.99
C LEU A 361 -0.64 16.14 -4.32
N ARG A 362 0.36 16.52 -5.13
CA ARG A 362 0.14 17.08 -6.48
C ARG A 362 -0.60 16.12 -7.39
N LEU A 363 -0.23 14.84 -7.39
CA LEU A 363 -0.87 13.83 -8.22
C LEU A 363 -2.34 13.67 -7.83
N TYR A 364 -2.62 13.41 -6.55
CA TYR A 364 -3.99 13.21 -6.09
C TYR A 364 -4.83 14.47 -6.27
N LYS A 365 -4.29 15.65 -5.99
CA LYS A 365 -4.94 16.93 -6.30
C LYS A 365 -5.30 17.02 -7.78
N SER A 366 -4.35 16.75 -8.66
CA SER A 366 -4.55 16.92 -10.10
C SER A 366 -5.44 15.85 -10.72
N ARG A 367 -5.41 14.62 -10.19
CA ARG A 367 -6.14 13.47 -10.74
C ARG A 367 -7.58 13.40 -10.26
N PHE A 368 -7.82 13.85 -9.02
CA PHE A 368 -9.12 13.70 -8.34
C PHE A 368 -9.65 15.02 -7.77
N ASN A 369 -9.11 16.18 -8.15
CA ASN A 369 -9.52 17.50 -7.67
C ASN A 369 -9.58 17.63 -6.14
N ILE A 370 -8.61 17.03 -5.44
CA ILE A 370 -8.56 17.09 -3.97
C ILE A 370 -8.05 18.45 -3.52
N TYR A 371 -8.76 19.08 -2.60
CA TYR A 371 -8.42 20.37 -2.02
C TYR A 371 -8.18 20.32 -0.51
N GLN A 372 -8.50 19.18 0.13
CA GLN A 372 -8.22 18.95 1.53
C GLN A 372 -7.63 17.56 1.72
N PHE A 373 -6.47 17.48 2.36
CA PHE A 373 -5.84 16.21 2.71
C PHE A 373 -5.81 16.05 4.23
N THR A 374 -6.08 14.85 4.72
CA THR A 374 -5.88 14.49 6.13
C THR A 374 -4.89 13.34 6.25
N VAL A 375 -4.31 13.16 7.43
CA VAL A 375 -3.39 12.06 7.73
C VAL A 375 -3.93 11.32 8.95
N ASP A 376 -3.88 10.00 8.92
CA ASP A 376 -4.30 9.15 10.04
C ASP A 376 -3.42 9.42 11.28
N PRO A 377 -4.01 9.63 12.47
CA PRO A 377 -3.28 9.80 13.74
C PRO A 377 -2.20 8.74 14.00
N TYR A 378 -2.41 7.49 13.60
CA TYR A 378 -1.41 6.41 13.74
C TYR A 378 -0.12 6.72 12.96
N GLN A 379 -0.21 7.41 11.81
CA GLN A 379 0.97 7.77 11.02
C GLN A 379 1.78 8.90 11.65
N ILE A 380 1.17 9.74 12.48
CA ILE A 380 1.85 10.84 13.18
C ILE A 380 2.30 10.47 14.60
N GLY A 381 1.87 9.32 15.12
CA GLY A 381 2.41 8.72 16.34
C GLY A 381 1.40 8.14 17.32
N GLN A 382 0.09 8.22 17.05
CA GLN A 382 -0.93 7.69 17.97
C GLN A 382 -0.81 6.17 18.09
N GLY A 383 -0.47 5.68 19.29
CA GLY A 383 -0.17 4.26 19.51
C GLY A 383 1.06 3.73 18.75
N ASN A 384 1.84 4.61 18.10
CA ASN A 384 2.94 4.25 17.22
C ASN A 384 4.26 4.93 17.66
N SER A 385 5.08 4.17 18.38
CA SER A 385 6.35 4.67 18.92
C SER A 385 7.34 5.13 17.84
N ASP A 386 7.28 4.54 16.63
CA ASP A 386 8.17 4.91 15.53
C ASP A 386 7.75 6.25 14.90
N GLY A 387 6.45 6.52 14.81
CA GLY A 387 5.93 7.84 14.41
C GLY A 387 6.42 8.95 15.35
N ILE A 388 6.40 8.68 16.66
CA ILE A 388 6.92 9.59 17.68
C ILE A 388 8.44 9.78 17.55
N LYS A 389 9.23 8.70 17.48
CA LYS A 389 10.70 8.76 17.36
C LYS A 389 11.17 9.47 16.10
N SER A 390 10.46 9.30 14.99
CA SER A 390 10.79 9.95 13.71
C SER A 390 10.38 11.42 13.63
N GLY A 391 9.57 11.92 14.58
CA GLY A 391 9.03 13.27 14.55
C GLY A 391 8.04 13.48 13.39
N ALA A 392 7.25 12.45 13.06
CA ALA A 392 6.33 12.45 11.93
C ALA A 392 5.34 13.64 11.96
N PHE A 393 4.81 13.98 13.14
CA PHE A 393 3.99 15.19 13.33
C PHE A 393 4.65 16.44 12.73
N TRP A 394 5.90 16.71 13.10
CA TRP A 394 6.64 17.88 12.62
C TRP A 394 7.00 17.81 11.14
N PHE A 395 7.15 16.60 10.59
CA PHE A 395 7.34 16.41 9.16
C PHE A 395 6.12 16.93 8.38
N TYR A 396 4.91 16.49 8.73
CA TYR A 396 3.69 16.99 8.09
C TYR A 396 3.42 18.46 8.40
N TYR A 397 3.65 18.90 9.64
CA TYR A 397 3.46 20.31 10.02
C TYR A 397 4.30 21.26 9.14
N LYS A 398 5.56 20.89 8.86
CA LYS A 398 6.45 21.64 7.96
C LYS A 398 6.03 21.60 6.49
N LEU A 399 5.23 20.61 6.09
CA LEU A 399 4.61 20.53 4.76
C LEU A 399 3.30 21.33 4.66
N GLY A 400 2.91 22.05 5.73
CA GLY A 400 1.72 22.90 5.74
C GLY A 400 0.50 22.27 6.42
N PHE A 401 0.59 21.04 6.92
CA PHE A 401 -0.51 20.44 7.68
C PHE A 401 -0.69 21.14 9.03
N ARG A 402 -1.93 21.25 9.51
CA ARG A 402 -2.26 21.86 10.80
C ARG A 402 -3.25 20.98 11.57
N PRO A 403 -3.19 20.93 12.91
CA PRO A 403 -4.22 20.29 13.72
C PRO A 403 -5.60 20.91 13.48
N MET A 404 -6.64 20.08 13.42
CA MET A 404 -8.03 20.54 13.37
C MET A 404 -8.52 21.04 14.74
N GLN A 405 -8.07 20.41 15.82
CA GLN A 405 -8.47 20.76 17.18
C GLN A 405 -7.73 22.03 17.65
N ALA A 406 -8.48 23.04 18.10
CA ALA A 406 -7.93 24.37 18.45
C ALA A 406 -6.86 24.33 19.55
N ASN A 407 -7.06 23.51 20.59
CA ASN A 407 -6.10 23.33 21.68
C ASN A 407 -4.78 22.69 21.18
N LEU A 408 -4.86 21.73 20.27
CA LEU A 408 -3.67 21.08 19.69
C LEU A 408 -2.97 21.98 18.66
N ALA A 409 -3.73 22.81 17.94
CA ALA A 409 -3.18 23.81 17.05
C ALA A 409 -2.35 24.85 17.82
N GLN A 410 -2.89 25.38 18.93
CA GLN A 410 -2.18 26.29 19.81
C GLN A 410 -0.90 25.65 20.38
N LEU A 411 -0.99 24.42 20.90
CA LEU A 411 0.18 23.69 21.40
C LEU A 411 1.26 23.52 20.33
N ALA A 412 0.87 23.19 19.10
CA ALA A 412 1.80 23.04 17.98
C ALA A 412 2.48 24.37 17.62
N GLU A 413 1.75 25.49 17.65
CA GLU A 413 2.33 26.82 17.40
C GLU A 413 3.35 27.23 18.47
N GLU A 414 3.03 27.01 19.75
CA GLU A 414 3.93 27.27 20.87
C GLU A 414 5.21 26.44 20.78
N GLU A 415 5.10 25.14 20.49
CA GLU A 415 6.26 24.27 20.31
C GLU A 415 7.10 24.64 19.07
N MET A 416 6.45 25.02 17.98
CA MET A 416 7.16 25.49 16.78
C MET A 416 7.91 26.79 17.06
N ALA A 417 7.33 27.72 17.82
CA ALA A 417 8.01 28.96 18.22
C ALA A 417 9.29 28.67 19.02
N LYS A 418 9.23 27.74 19.99
CA LYS A 418 10.42 27.27 20.74
C LYS A 418 11.48 26.70 19.81
N MET A 419 11.10 25.78 18.91
CA MET A 419 12.01 25.19 17.91
C MET A 419 12.61 26.22 16.93
N MET A 420 11.89 27.31 16.65
CA MET A 420 12.41 28.40 15.83
C MET A 420 13.45 29.23 16.57
N SER A 421 13.18 29.56 17.84
CA SER A 421 14.04 30.36 18.72
C SER A 421 15.33 29.63 19.14
N ASP A 422 15.26 28.33 19.37
CA ASP A 422 16.40 27.49 19.76
C ASP A 422 16.50 26.27 18.83
N LYS A 423 17.58 26.21 18.04
CA LYS A 423 17.83 25.10 17.10
C LYS A 423 18.19 23.78 17.79
N THR A 424 18.61 23.83 19.06
CA THR A 424 18.94 22.66 19.87
C THR A 424 17.70 22.06 20.54
N TYR A 425 16.67 22.87 20.78
CA TYR A 425 15.40 22.42 21.35
C TYR A 425 14.75 21.30 20.51
N ARG A 426 14.21 20.31 21.21
CA ARG A 426 13.40 19.23 20.65
C ARG A 426 12.13 19.11 21.48
N THR A 427 10.97 19.07 20.82
CA THR A 427 9.69 18.82 21.49
C THR A 427 9.79 17.52 22.29
N PRO A 428 9.51 17.56 23.61
CA PRO A 428 9.56 16.37 24.43
C PRO A 428 8.62 15.27 23.93
N THR A 429 9.01 14.01 24.11
CA THR A 429 8.21 12.83 23.71
C THR A 429 6.78 12.89 24.25
N LYS A 430 6.59 13.32 25.50
CA LYS A 430 5.26 13.47 26.10
C LYS A 430 4.38 14.44 25.31
N THR A 431 4.94 15.57 24.89
CA THR A 431 4.24 16.56 24.07
C THR A 431 3.96 16.03 22.67
N LEU A 432 4.89 15.29 22.06
CA LEU A 432 4.65 14.63 20.77
C LEU A 432 3.51 13.62 20.83
N VAL A 433 3.38 12.86 21.93
CA VAL A 433 2.26 11.94 22.11
C VAL A 433 0.93 12.68 22.14
N ILE A 434 0.85 13.81 22.86
CA ILE A 434 -0.36 14.66 22.89
C ILE A 434 -0.67 15.21 21.49
N LEU A 435 0.34 15.71 20.78
CA LEU A 435 0.18 16.22 19.41
C LEU A 435 -0.20 15.12 18.41
N ALA A 436 0.17 13.87 18.67
CA ALA A 436 -0.16 12.75 17.81
C ALA A 436 -1.64 12.33 17.88
N ASP A 437 -2.38 12.79 18.90
CA ASP A 437 -3.84 12.64 18.97
C ASP A 437 -4.59 13.65 18.07
N ALA A 438 -3.87 14.54 17.38
CA ALA A 438 -4.48 15.51 16.47
C ALA A 438 -4.94 14.86 15.16
N ASP A 439 -6.12 15.27 14.68
CA ASP A 439 -6.45 15.12 13.27
C ASP A 439 -5.79 16.27 12.53
N ILE A 440 -4.79 15.98 11.70
CA ILE A 440 -4.09 17.02 10.93
C ILE A 440 -4.62 17.10 9.49
N TYR A 441 -4.67 18.31 8.95
CA TYR A 441 -5.13 18.55 7.60
C TYR A 441 -4.29 19.58 6.85
N LEU A 442 -4.27 19.45 5.53
CA LEU A 442 -3.72 20.43 4.61
C LEU A 442 -4.85 20.98 3.75
N GLN A 443 -5.06 22.30 3.79
CA GLN A 443 -6.05 23.01 3.01
C GLN A 443 -5.40 23.68 1.79
N LEU A 444 -5.75 23.25 0.58
CA LEU A 444 -5.21 23.81 -0.66
C LEU A 444 -6.14 24.85 -1.32
N LYS A 445 -7.39 24.93 -0.89
CA LYS A 445 -8.38 25.90 -1.39
C LYS A 445 -9.23 26.42 -0.25
N ALA A 446 -9.24 27.74 -0.04
CA ALA A 446 -10.08 28.36 0.98
C ALA A 446 -11.58 28.07 0.75
N GLY A 447 -12.32 27.92 1.85
CA GLY A 447 -13.78 27.70 1.83
C GLY A 447 -14.23 26.28 1.46
N GLN A 448 -13.33 25.36 1.13
CA GLN A 448 -13.71 23.96 0.97
C GLN A 448 -13.92 23.33 2.36
N LYS A 449 -15.18 22.95 2.65
CA LYS A 449 -15.57 22.32 3.92
C LYS A 449 -15.13 20.86 3.99
N TYR A 450 -14.70 20.44 5.17
CA TYR A 450 -14.43 19.04 5.52
C TYR A 450 -15.73 18.30 5.80
N ILE A 451 -15.86 17.10 5.25
CA ILE A 451 -16.99 16.20 5.46
C ILE A 451 -16.55 15.08 6.42
N PRO A 452 -16.96 15.09 7.70
CA PRO A 452 -16.67 13.99 8.60
C PRO A 452 -17.46 12.75 8.16
N LEU A 453 -16.76 11.64 7.90
CA LEU A 453 -17.38 10.44 7.33
C LEU A 453 -17.95 9.48 8.38
N LEU A 454 -17.38 9.46 9.59
CA LEU A 454 -17.86 8.60 10.68
C LEU A 454 -19.35 8.80 11.00
N PRO A 455 -19.87 10.04 11.15
CA PRO A 455 -21.29 10.26 11.40
C PRO A 455 -22.25 9.72 10.33
N LEU A 456 -21.77 9.48 9.09
CA LEU A 456 -22.60 8.91 8.04
C LEU A 456 -22.94 7.44 8.32
N SER A 457 -22.04 6.69 8.96
CA SER A 457 -22.30 5.31 9.38
C SER A 457 -23.38 5.26 10.46
N ASP A 458 -23.33 6.19 11.41
CA ASP A 458 -24.30 6.29 12.49
C ASP A 458 -25.68 6.61 11.92
N LYS A 459 -25.78 7.57 11.00
CA LYS A 459 -27.03 7.93 10.32
C LYS A 459 -27.68 6.75 9.60
N ILE A 460 -26.89 5.89 8.94
CA ILE A 460 -27.41 4.66 8.30
C ILE A 460 -27.97 3.71 9.37
N SER A 461 -27.22 3.51 10.46
CA SER A 461 -27.59 2.58 11.52
C SER A 461 -28.83 3.06 12.29
N GLU A 462 -28.92 4.37 12.55
CA GLU A 462 -30.11 5.01 13.12
C GLU A 462 -31.31 4.86 12.20
N HIS A 463 -31.18 5.11 10.89
CA HIS A 463 -32.26 4.92 9.92
C HIS A 463 -32.80 3.48 9.93
N VAL A 464 -31.88 2.50 9.91
CA VAL A 464 -32.23 1.08 9.95
C VAL A 464 -32.90 0.71 11.29
N SER A 465 -32.39 1.24 12.40
CA SER A 465 -32.92 0.98 13.73
C SER A 465 -34.34 1.54 13.89
N HIS A 466 -34.53 2.84 13.62
CA HIS A 466 -35.79 3.55 13.87
C HIS A 466 -36.92 3.12 12.93
N TYR A 467 -36.66 2.98 11.63
CA TYR A 467 -37.72 2.73 10.64
C TYR A 467 -37.92 1.25 10.31
N PHE A 468 -36.94 0.40 10.62
CA PHE A 468 -36.95 -1.02 10.23
C PHE A 468 -36.66 -1.97 11.39
N GLY A 469 -36.58 -1.48 12.63
CA GLY A 469 -36.34 -2.31 13.81
C GLY A 469 -35.00 -3.04 13.76
N GLY A 470 -33.98 -2.43 13.15
CA GLY A 470 -32.67 -3.06 12.97
C GLY A 470 -32.56 -3.98 11.74
N ASN A 471 -33.64 -4.22 11.01
CA ASN A 471 -33.64 -5.16 9.88
C ASN A 471 -33.06 -4.51 8.59
N ARG A 472 -31.76 -4.72 8.35
CA ARG A 472 -31.03 -4.22 7.17
C ARG A 472 -31.57 -4.76 5.84
N ALA A 473 -32.01 -6.02 5.80
CA ALA A 473 -32.56 -6.62 4.58
C ALA A 473 -33.88 -5.94 4.18
N LYS A 474 -34.75 -5.67 5.17
CA LYS A 474 -36.00 -4.93 4.96
C LYS A 474 -35.74 -3.48 4.51
N ALA A 475 -34.76 -2.80 5.12
CA ALA A 475 -34.36 -1.46 4.71
C ALA A 475 -33.91 -1.43 3.23
N LEU A 476 -33.07 -2.38 2.82
CA LEU A 476 -32.65 -2.51 1.43
C LEU A 476 -33.82 -2.78 0.48
N GLN A 477 -34.73 -3.71 0.82
CA GLN A 477 -35.90 -4.01 0.01
C GLN A 477 -36.81 -2.77 -0.19
N VAL A 478 -36.98 -1.96 0.85
CA VAL A 478 -37.76 -0.71 0.74
C VAL A 478 -37.04 0.31 -0.13
N ALA A 479 -35.73 0.49 0.04
CA ALA A 479 -34.94 1.38 -0.81
C ALA A 479 -34.94 0.94 -2.28
N GLN A 480 -34.90 -0.37 -2.57
CA GLN A 480 -35.05 -0.94 -3.91
C GLN A 480 -36.44 -0.66 -4.51
N LYS A 481 -37.51 -0.73 -3.70
CA LYS A 481 -38.87 -0.38 -4.14
C LYS A 481 -38.98 1.11 -4.47
N LYS A 482 -38.39 1.99 -3.65
CA LYS A 482 -38.33 3.44 -3.93
C LYS A 482 -37.59 3.72 -5.23
N TYR A 483 -36.41 3.11 -5.42
CA TYR A 483 -35.67 3.17 -6.67
C TYR A 483 -36.52 2.74 -7.87
N ALA A 484 -37.16 1.56 -7.80
CA ALA A 484 -37.97 1.04 -8.90
C ALA A 484 -39.18 1.91 -9.23
N LYS A 485 -39.80 2.53 -8.22
CA LYS A 485 -40.90 3.49 -8.41
C LYS A 485 -40.45 4.75 -9.16
N ILE A 486 -39.26 5.26 -8.85
CA ILE A 486 -38.73 6.49 -9.47
C ILE A 486 -38.21 6.24 -10.89
N PHE A 487 -37.49 5.14 -11.09
CA PHE A 487 -36.80 4.87 -12.37
C PHE A 487 -37.55 3.89 -13.30
N GLY A 488 -38.70 3.37 -12.87
CA GLY A 488 -39.50 2.42 -13.66
C GLY A 488 -38.83 1.06 -13.89
N LYS A 489 -37.72 0.75 -13.22
CA LYS A 489 -36.96 -0.49 -13.38
C LYS A 489 -36.43 -1.04 -12.07
N LYS A 490 -36.43 -2.37 -11.93
CA LYS A 490 -35.81 -3.05 -10.79
C LYS A 490 -34.30 -3.14 -10.98
N LEU A 491 -33.56 -3.15 -9.87
CA LEU A 491 -32.11 -3.42 -9.89
C LEU A 491 -31.87 -4.93 -9.78
N PRO A 492 -30.92 -5.48 -10.56
CA PRO A 492 -30.41 -6.83 -10.32
C PRO A 492 -29.84 -6.94 -8.90
N SER A 493 -29.90 -8.13 -8.29
CA SER A 493 -29.29 -8.40 -6.98
C SER A 493 -27.77 -8.15 -6.98
N SER A 494 -27.11 -8.41 -8.11
CA SER A 494 -25.68 -8.19 -8.32
C SER A 494 -25.27 -6.73 -8.56
N SER A 495 -26.22 -5.79 -8.66
CA SER A 495 -25.89 -4.39 -8.90
C SER A 495 -25.06 -3.79 -7.75
N PHE A 496 -23.94 -3.15 -8.10
CA PHE A 496 -23.10 -2.42 -7.16
C PHE A 496 -23.89 -1.35 -6.39
N LEU A 497 -24.89 -0.74 -7.03
CA LEU A 497 -25.74 0.29 -6.44
C LEU A 497 -26.52 -0.20 -5.21
N ASN A 498 -26.81 -1.49 -5.10
CA ASN A 498 -27.47 -2.06 -3.90
C ASN A 498 -26.70 -1.75 -2.61
N ARG A 499 -25.36 -1.61 -2.68
CA ARG A 499 -24.51 -1.27 -1.54
C ARG A 499 -24.76 0.15 -0.98
N LEU A 500 -25.45 1.00 -1.75
CA LEU A 500 -25.66 2.41 -1.42
C LEU A 500 -27.12 2.80 -1.25
N LEU A 501 -28.08 1.96 -1.67
CA LEU A 501 -29.50 2.34 -1.62
C LEU A 501 -29.99 2.68 -0.21
N VAL A 502 -29.53 1.93 0.80
CA VAL A 502 -29.88 2.23 2.20
C VAL A 502 -29.31 3.58 2.64
N PHE A 503 -28.10 3.91 2.18
CA PHE A 503 -27.50 5.22 2.44
C PHE A 503 -28.26 6.35 1.73
N ILE A 504 -28.61 6.17 0.45
CA ILE A 504 -29.44 7.12 -0.32
C ILE A 504 -30.78 7.36 0.39
N ASP A 505 -31.40 6.29 0.89
CA ASP A 505 -32.66 6.38 1.65
C ASP A 505 -32.47 7.10 3.00
N ALA A 506 -31.42 6.75 3.76
CA ALA A 506 -31.10 7.38 5.05
C ALA A 506 -30.79 8.88 4.92
N LEU A 507 -30.26 9.33 3.77
CA LEU A 507 -30.10 10.76 3.48
C LEU A 507 -31.43 11.47 3.16
N GLY A 508 -32.50 10.71 2.88
CA GLY A 508 -33.74 11.22 2.29
C GLY A 508 -33.54 11.70 0.86
N ALA A 509 -32.55 11.14 0.14
CA ALA A 509 -32.19 11.60 -1.19
C ALA A 509 -33.25 11.25 -2.24
N PHE A 510 -34.05 10.21 -2.02
CA PHE A 510 -35.18 9.87 -2.89
C PHE A 510 -36.26 10.98 -2.90
N GLU A 511 -36.43 11.67 -1.78
CA GLU A 511 -37.44 12.72 -1.60
C GLU A 511 -36.86 14.13 -1.85
N LYS A 512 -35.60 14.37 -1.48
CA LYS A 512 -34.98 15.71 -1.49
C LYS A 512 -34.27 16.05 -2.79
N LEU A 513 -33.81 15.05 -3.56
CA LEU A 513 -33.18 15.30 -4.86
C LEU A 513 -34.23 15.26 -5.96
N ASN A 514 -34.08 16.14 -6.94
CA ASN A 514 -34.82 15.98 -8.19
C ASN A 514 -34.36 14.69 -8.90
N GLN A 515 -35.25 14.11 -9.69
CA GLN A 515 -35.03 12.81 -10.35
C GLN A 515 -33.78 12.80 -11.23
N ALA A 516 -33.48 13.88 -11.96
CA ALA A 516 -32.31 13.96 -12.84
C ALA A 516 -30.98 13.94 -12.08
N VAL A 517 -30.89 14.59 -10.92
CA VAL A 517 -29.70 14.55 -10.06
C VAL A 517 -29.55 13.16 -9.45
N LEU A 518 -30.64 12.60 -8.92
CA LEU A 518 -30.61 11.25 -8.35
C LEU A 518 -30.21 10.20 -9.40
N GLU A 519 -30.68 10.34 -10.64
CA GLU A 519 -30.28 9.48 -11.76
C GLU A 519 -28.78 9.52 -11.97
N LYS A 520 -28.18 10.72 -12.02
CA LYS A 520 -26.73 10.88 -12.15
C LYS A 520 -25.95 10.30 -10.98
N VAL A 521 -26.45 10.43 -9.74
CA VAL A 521 -25.84 9.79 -8.57
C VAL A 521 -25.82 8.27 -8.75
N CYS A 522 -26.96 7.68 -9.10
CA CYS A 522 -27.08 6.24 -9.31
C CYS A 522 -26.19 5.73 -10.47
N GLN A 523 -26.16 6.47 -11.58
CA GLN A 523 -25.33 6.15 -12.74
C GLN A 523 -23.83 6.21 -12.39
N ALA A 524 -23.38 7.26 -11.70
CA ALA A 524 -21.98 7.41 -11.33
C ALA A 524 -21.52 6.29 -10.36
N TYR A 525 -22.36 5.89 -9.40
CA TYR A 525 -22.03 4.76 -8.53
C TYR A 525 -22.09 3.41 -9.24
N GLN A 526 -22.97 3.23 -10.23
CA GLN A 526 -22.95 2.04 -11.06
C GLN A 526 -21.67 1.99 -11.92
N LEU A 527 -21.26 3.13 -12.49
CA LEU A 527 -20.01 3.30 -13.23
C LEU A 527 -18.79 2.98 -12.35
N LYS A 528 -18.87 3.19 -11.04
CA LYS A 528 -17.76 2.92 -10.11
C LYS A 528 -17.27 1.47 -10.19
N ALA A 529 -18.18 0.52 -10.44
CA ALA A 529 -17.79 -0.88 -10.66
C ALA A 529 -16.80 -1.01 -11.82
N GLU A 530 -17.07 -0.33 -12.94
CA GLU A 530 -16.30 -0.43 -14.18
C GLU A 530 -15.10 0.52 -14.24
N ASN A 531 -15.25 1.73 -13.73
CA ASN A 531 -14.21 2.76 -13.76
C ASN A 531 -14.31 3.70 -12.55
N GLU A 532 -13.50 3.45 -11.53
CA GLU A 532 -13.58 4.15 -10.25
C GLU A 532 -13.22 5.64 -10.37
N ALA A 533 -12.24 5.95 -11.22
CA ALA A 533 -11.76 7.31 -11.38
C ALA A 533 -12.71 8.19 -12.20
N LYS A 534 -13.40 7.63 -13.20
CA LYS A 534 -14.48 8.32 -13.92
C LYS A 534 -15.70 8.53 -13.02
N ALA A 535 -16.10 7.49 -12.28
CA ALA A 535 -17.21 7.59 -11.31
C ALA A 535 -16.97 8.69 -10.28
N HIS A 536 -15.76 8.79 -9.73
CA HIS A 536 -15.39 9.88 -8.82
C HIS A 536 -15.57 11.27 -9.46
N ALA A 537 -15.10 11.45 -10.70
CA ALA A 537 -15.23 12.72 -11.41
C ALA A 537 -16.69 13.12 -11.64
N GLU A 538 -17.56 12.16 -11.98
CA GLU A 538 -18.99 12.39 -12.12
C GLU A 538 -19.65 12.76 -10.78
N LEU A 539 -19.35 12.01 -9.71
CA LEU A 539 -19.88 12.27 -8.37
C LEU A 539 -19.50 13.66 -7.87
N GLN A 540 -18.25 14.10 -8.06
CA GLN A 540 -17.80 15.44 -7.64
C GLN A 540 -18.63 16.59 -8.23
N GLY A 541 -19.18 16.42 -9.44
CA GLY A 541 -20.02 17.42 -10.09
C GLY A 541 -21.40 17.59 -9.45
N LEU A 542 -21.84 16.64 -8.62
CA LEU A 542 -23.20 16.57 -8.08
C LEU A 542 -23.35 17.37 -6.77
N LYS A 543 -23.24 18.70 -6.85
CA LYS A 543 -23.28 19.60 -5.70
C LYS A 543 -24.49 19.38 -4.77
N ALA A 544 -25.68 19.14 -5.34
CA ALA A 544 -26.89 18.90 -4.56
C ALA A 544 -26.82 17.62 -3.72
N PHE A 545 -26.13 16.59 -4.21
CA PHE A 545 -25.90 15.35 -3.46
C PHE A 545 -24.94 15.58 -2.29
N TRP A 546 -23.81 16.26 -2.53
CA TRP A 546 -22.86 16.56 -1.46
C TRP A 546 -23.43 17.50 -0.39
N LYS A 547 -24.31 18.43 -0.79
CA LYS A 547 -25.04 19.28 0.16
C LYS A 547 -25.99 18.50 1.09
N LEU A 548 -26.44 17.30 0.71
CA LEU A 548 -27.24 16.44 1.60
C LEU A 548 -26.40 15.66 2.61
N ILE A 549 -25.10 15.53 2.33
CA ILE A 549 -24.13 14.85 3.19
C ILE A 549 -23.53 15.85 4.20
N ASP A 550 -23.34 17.10 3.78
CA ASP A 550 -22.98 18.26 4.61
C ASP A 550 -23.98 18.59 5.72
#